data_AF-A0ABD1G9Q1-F1
#
_entry.id   AF-A0ABD1G9Q1-F1
#
_cell.length_a   1.000
_cell.length_b   1.000
_cell.length_c   1.000
_cell.angle_alpha   90.00
_cell.angle_beta   90.00
_cell.angle_gamma   90.00
#
_symmetry.space_group_name_H-M   'P 1'
#
loop_
_entity.id
_entity.type
_entity.pdbx_description
1 polymer ?
#
loop_
_entity_poly.entity_id
_entity_poly.type
_entity_poly.pdbx_seq_one_letter_code
_entity_poly.pdbx_strand_id
1 'polypeptide(L)'
;MAPPPRYSSAVLFLLLLSASAADPPTKSQEFDDMLQSLRNYGYSLFTNALATSDLSYELLVAAAATNFTLFAPRDELLYALDMATGAAVYVSTLRYHVVPKRHTFADLKNLSAPFLDTLLPEYSILIGKFRDVHVSTDRASIGLIVDGVRVAYPDLFVGSRMAVHGIDGILLTGLNLSRDLGADYISPAPALDGNIPAPNPPTSPFIGGNDVSAATVASHFDWDATPPGTKLLERGLMKGRRRYRRRKVLGDL
;
A
#
# COMPACT_ATOMS: atom_id res chain seq x y z
N MET A 1 -19.51 -22.12 -71.01
CA MET A 1 -19.01 -22.28 -69.63
C MET A 1 -18.61 -20.89 -69.12
N ALA A 2 -19.01 -20.54 -67.89
CA ALA A 2 -19.29 -19.18 -67.38
C ALA A 2 -18.11 -18.17 -67.29
N PRO A 3 -18.39 -16.84 -67.20
CA PRO A 3 -17.36 -15.83 -66.92
C PRO A 3 -16.88 -15.88 -65.47
N PRO A 4 -15.63 -15.45 -65.18
CA PRO A 4 -15.12 -15.42 -63.81
C PRO A 4 -15.83 -14.33 -62.99
N PRO A 5 -16.08 -14.58 -61.69
CA PRO A 5 -16.76 -13.62 -60.85
C PRO A 5 -15.84 -12.42 -60.52
N ARG A 6 -16.37 -11.20 -60.71
CA ARG A 6 -15.74 -9.95 -60.28
C ARG A 6 -16.09 -9.66 -58.81
N TYR A 7 -15.45 -10.37 -57.88
CA TYR A 7 -15.53 -10.03 -56.46
C TYR A 7 -14.13 -9.67 -55.94
N SER A 8 -13.68 -8.44 -56.15
CA SER A 8 -12.37 -8.03 -55.58
C SER A 8 -12.25 -6.56 -55.16
N SER A 9 -13.33 -5.79 -55.17
CA SER A 9 -13.30 -4.40 -54.65
C SER A 9 -14.24 -4.17 -53.47
N ALA A 10 -15.42 -4.80 -53.45
CA ALA A 10 -16.37 -4.67 -52.35
C ALA A 10 -15.89 -5.34 -51.05
N VAL A 11 -15.20 -6.48 -51.16
CA VAL A 11 -14.66 -7.21 -50.00
C VAL A 11 -13.49 -6.45 -49.36
N LEU A 12 -12.67 -5.76 -50.15
CA LEU A 12 -11.58 -4.92 -49.63
C LEU A 12 -12.12 -3.66 -48.95
N PHE A 13 -13.22 -3.08 -49.46
CA PHE A 13 -13.90 -1.94 -48.81
C PHE A 13 -14.62 -2.33 -47.52
N LEU A 14 -15.19 -3.56 -47.44
CA LEU A 14 -15.80 -4.09 -46.21
C LEU A 14 -14.77 -4.52 -45.14
N LEU A 15 -13.56 -4.92 -45.55
CA LEU A 15 -12.45 -5.21 -44.64
C LEU A 15 -11.74 -3.95 -44.11
N LEU A 16 -11.87 -2.80 -44.79
CA LEU A 16 -11.33 -1.51 -44.32
C LEU A 16 -12.28 -0.75 -43.38
N LEU A 17 -13.55 -1.15 -43.27
CA LEU A 17 -14.53 -0.49 -42.40
C LEU A 17 -14.62 -1.11 -40.98
N SER A 18 -13.90 -2.18 -40.72
CA SER A 18 -13.87 -2.86 -39.41
C SER A 18 -12.65 -2.52 -38.55
N ALA A 19 -11.79 -1.61 -39.02
CA ALA A 19 -10.85 -0.92 -38.15
C ALA A 19 -11.63 0.11 -37.32
N SER A 20 -12.35 -0.36 -36.29
CA SER A 20 -12.77 0.50 -35.20
C SER A 20 -11.48 1.06 -34.59
N ALA A 21 -11.11 2.28 -34.97
CA ALA A 21 -10.19 3.06 -34.19
C ALA A 21 -10.90 3.27 -32.86
N ALA A 22 -10.65 2.37 -31.90
CA ALA A 22 -11.16 2.53 -30.55
C ALA A 22 -10.62 3.88 -30.08
N ASP A 23 -11.53 4.83 -29.85
CA ASP A 23 -11.17 6.08 -29.20
C ASP A 23 -10.42 5.75 -27.91
N PRO A 24 -9.38 6.53 -27.55
CA PRO A 24 -8.67 6.29 -26.30
C PRO A 24 -9.68 6.27 -25.14
N PRO A 25 -9.55 5.31 -24.20
CA PRO A 25 -10.52 5.15 -23.12
C PRO A 25 -10.68 6.49 -22.38
N THR A 26 -11.94 6.83 -22.08
CA THR A 26 -12.25 8.03 -21.31
C THR A 26 -11.65 7.91 -19.91
N LYS A 27 -11.58 9.04 -19.18
CA LYS A 27 -10.95 9.02 -17.86
C LYS A 27 -11.64 8.08 -16.88
N SER A 28 -12.97 8.11 -16.88
CA SER A 28 -13.82 7.23 -16.10
C SER A 28 -13.69 5.79 -16.56
N GLN A 29 -13.67 5.53 -17.88
CA GLN A 29 -13.53 4.17 -18.39
C GLN A 29 -12.22 3.53 -17.93
N GLU A 30 -11.08 4.23 -18.06
CA GLU A 30 -9.79 3.71 -17.59
C GLU A 30 -9.78 3.46 -16.08
N PHE A 31 -10.45 4.32 -15.30
CA PHE A 31 -10.58 4.14 -13.86
C PHE A 31 -11.44 2.93 -13.51
N ASP A 32 -12.56 2.73 -14.20
CA ASP A 32 -13.44 1.56 -14.02
C ASP A 32 -12.74 0.27 -14.41
N ASP A 33 -11.99 0.26 -15.52
CA ASP A 33 -11.17 -0.86 -15.98
C ASP A 33 -10.08 -1.19 -14.94
N MET A 34 -9.45 -0.17 -14.36
CA MET A 34 -8.51 -0.33 -13.26
C MET A 34 -9.18 -1.00 -12.06
N LEU A 35 -10.30 -0.46 -11.57
CA LEU A 35 -11.00 -1.04 -10.42
C LEU A 35 -11.42 -2.49 -10.70
N GLN A 36 -11.88 -2.79 -11.91
CA GLN A 36 -12.25 -4.15 -12.30
C GLN A 36 -11.04 -5.09 -12.31
N SER A 37 -9.90 -4.66 -12.87
CA SER A 37 -8.66 -5.45 -12.86
C SER A 37 -8.25 -5.80 -11.43
N LEU A 38 -8.19 -4.80 -10.55
CA LEU A 38 -7.79 -4.98 -9.15
C LEU A 38 -8.71 -5.96 -8.40
N ARG A 39 -10.03 -5.88 -8.62
CA ARG A 39 -10.99 -6.84 -8.03
C ARG A 39 -10.71 -8.27 -8.45
N ASN A 40 -10.37 -8.49 -9.73
CA ASN A 40 -10.04 -9.82 -10.25
C ASN A 40 -8.76 -10.39 -9.61
N TYR A 41 -7.85 -9.53 -9.15
CA TYR A 41 -6.64 -9.92 -8.42
C TYR A 41 -6.82 -9.99 -6.89
N GLY A 42 -8.02 -9.75 -6.37
CA GLY A 42 -8.32 -9.84 -4.93
C GLY A 42 -8.02 -8.57 -4.13
N TYR A 43 -8.00 -7.40 -4.77
CA TYR A 43 -7.83 -6.09 -4.13
C TYR A 43 -9.16 -5.33 -3.99
N SER A 44 -10.22 -6.03 -3.57
CA SER A 44 -11.58 -5.49 -3.59
C SER A 44 -11.76 -4.36 -2.59
N LEU A 45 -11.19 -4.46 -1.39
CA LEU A 45 -11.28 -3.41 -0.38
C LEU A 45 -10.55 -2.15 -0.81
N PHE A 46 -9.39 -2.28 -1.45
CA PHE A 46 -8.69 -1.12 -1.99
C PHE A 46 -9.52 -0.42 -3.07
N THR A 47 -10.17 -1.17 -3.97
CA THR A 47 -11.04 -0.57 -5.00
C THR A 47 -12.26 0.12 -4.42
N ASN A 48 -12.86 -0.45 -3.37
CA ASN A 48 -14.00 0.16 -2.68
C ASN A 48 -13.56 1.45 -1.99
N ALA A 49 -12.43 1.42 -1.29
CA ALA A 49 -11.86 2.58 -0.62
C ALA A 49 -11.57 3.74 -1.60
N LEU A 50 -11.04 3.44 -2.78
CA LEU A 50 -10.83 4.44 -3.84
C LEU A 50 -12.15 5.00 -4.37
N ALA A 51 -13.16 4.15 -4.57
CA ALA A 51 -14.44 4.54 -5.16
C ALA A 51 -15.34 5.33 -4.20
N THR A 52 -15.28 5.06 -2.89
CA THR A 52 -16.17 5.68 -1.89
C THR A 52 -15.56 6.89 -1.19
N SER A 53 -14.25 7.10 -1.28
CA SER A 53 -13.57 8.26 -0.71
C SER A 53 -13.42 9.40 -1.72
N ASP A 54 -13.03 10.57 -1.20
CA ASP A 54 -12.70 11.75 -2.01
C ASP A 54 -11.55 11.49 -3.01
N LEU A 55 -10.79 10.40 -2.86
CA LEU A 55 -9.76 10.02 -3.84
C LEU A 55 -10.36 9.74 -5.22
N SER A 56 -11.59 9.26 -5.32
CA SER A 56 -12.27 9.09 -6.62
C SER A 56 -12.32 10.40 -7.39
N TYR A 57 -12.71 11.49 -6.71
CA TYR A 57 -12.77 12.83 -7.28
C TYR A 57 -11.38 13.39 -7.59
N GLU A 58 -10.38 13.15 -6.72
CA GLU A 58 -8.99 13.55 -6.97
C GLU A 58 -8.44 12.88 -8.23
N LEU A 59 -8.62 11.56 -8.36
CA LEU A 59 -8.11 10.76 -9.47
C LEU A 59 -8.83 11.01 -10.80
N LEU A 60 -10.12 11.38 -10.77
CA LEU A 60 -10.93 11.60 -11.98
C LEU A 60 -10.99 13.07 -12.42
N VAL A 61 -11.17 13.99 -11.47
CA VAL A 61 -11.62 15.37 -11.75
C VAL A 61 -10.60 16.40 -11.31
N ALA A 62 -10.24 16.43 -10.02
CA ALA A 62 -9.37 17.48 -9.48
C ALA A 62 -7.99 17.48 -10.16
N ALA A 63 -7.55 16.29 -10.56
CA ALA A 63 -6.24 16.07 -11.12
C ALA A 63 -6.34 15.65 -12.61
N ALA A 64 -7.25 16.29 -13.34
CA ALA A 64 -7.55 16.01 -14.74
C ALA A 64 -6.32 15.96 -15.69
N ALA A 65 -5.17 16.52 -15.31
CA ALA A 65 -3.94 16.50 -16.11
C ALA A 65 -2.83 15.60 -15.53
N THR A 66 -3.04 14.94 -14.39
CA THR A 66 -2.00 14.15 -13.73
C THR A 66 -2.20 12.67 -13.94
N ASN A 67 -1.07 11.98 -14.07
CA ASN A 67 -0.99 10.55 -14.14
C ASN A 67 -0.68 10.00 -12.74
N PHE A 68 -1.04 8.75 -12.45
CA PHE A 68 -0.94 8.19 -11.10
C PHE A 68 -0.23 6.86 -11.06
N THR A 69 0.46 6.61 -9.96
CA THR A 69 0.91 5.29 -9.55
C THR A 69 0.26 4.96 -8.21
N LEU A 70 -0.42 3.83 -8.12
CA LEU A 70 -1.05 3.36 -6.90
C LEU A 70 -0.30 2.13 -6.39
N PHE A 71 0.02 2.12 -5.10
CA PHE A 71 0.54 0.95 -4.41
C PHE A 71 -0.60 0.29 -3.65
N ALA A 72 -1.10 -0.83 -4.16
CA ALA A 72 -2.29 -1.49 -3.63
C ALA A 72 -1.90 -2.46 -2.50
N PRO A 73 -2.28 -2.18 -1.22
CA PRO A 73 -2.15 -3.15 -0.14
C PRO A 73 -3.18 -4.27 -0.29
N ARG A 74 -2.90 -5.45 0.28
CA ARG A 74 -3.88 -6.54 0.32
C ARG A 74 -5.09 -6.19 1.19
N ASP A 75 -6.23 -6.79 0.85
CA ASP A 75 -7.50 -6.56 1.54
C ASP A 75 -7.41 -6.82 3.07
N GLU A 76 -6.69 -7.87 3.49
CA GLU A 76 -6.50 -8.18 4.92
C GLU A 76 -5.87 -7.03 5.73
N LEU A 77 -4.95 -6.27 5.12
CA LEU A 77 -4.27 -5.15 5.77
C LEU A 77 -5.14 -3.90 5.81
N LEU A 78 -5.91 -3.64 4.76
CA LEU A 78 -6.89 -2.55 4.76
C LEU A 78 -8.03 -2.79 5.74
N TYR A 79 -8.49 -4.03 5.87
CA TYR A 79 -9.48 -4.41 6.88
C TYR A 79 -8.95 -4.13 8.30
N ALA A 80 -7.72 -4.55 8.59
CA ALA A 80 -7.10 -4.27 9.89
C ALA A 80 -6.95 -2.76 10.16
N LEU A 81 -6.58 -1.97 9.15
CA LEU A 81 -6.49 -0.51 9.26
C LEU A 81 -7.84 0.13 9.58
N ASP A 82 -8.90 -0.29 8.89
CA ASP A 82 -10.26 0.21 9.08
C ASP A 82 -10.79 -0.07 10.50
N MET A 83 -10.45 -1.24 11.06
CA MET A 83 -10.79 -1.59 12.45
C MET A 83 -9.97 -0.85 13.50
N ALA A 84 -8.75 -0.42 13.16
CA ALA A 84 -7.81 0.17 14.12
C ALA A 84 -7.79 1.70 14.12
N THR A 85 -8.36 2.37 13.10
CA THR A 85 -8.17 3.80 12.89
C THR A 85 -9.46 4.52 12.50
N GLY A 86 -9.53 5.82 12.78
CA GLY A 86 -10.64 6.66 12.33
C GLY A 86 -10.58 7.00 10.83
N ALA A 87 -11.70 7.44 10.26
CA ALA A 87 -11.85 7.74 8.84
C ALA A 87 -10.80 8.72 8.28
N ALA A 88 -10.39 9.73 9.07
CA ALA A 88 -9.37 10.70 8.65
C ALA A 88 -7.99 10.03 8.44
N VAL A 89 -7.60 9.15 9.36
CA VAL A 89 -6.36 8.38 9.29
C VAL A 89 -6.41 7.40 8.14
N TYR A 90 -7.55 6.73 7.97
CA TYR A 90 -7.78 5.81 6.86
C TYR A 90 -7.58 6.51 5.50
N VAL A 91 -8.26 7.64 5.27
CA VAL A 91 -8.14 8.39 4.01
C VAL A 91 -6.75 8.98 3.81
N SER A 92 -6.10 9.51 4.87
CA SER A 92 -4.71 9.98 4.76
C SER A 92 -3.74 8.86 4.40
N THR A 93 -3.96 7.65 4.94
CA THR A 93 -3.19 6.45 4.59
C THR A 93 -3.43 6.06 3.13
N LEU A 94 -4.66 6.12 2.62
CA LEU A 94 -4.93 5.89 1.19
C LEU A 94 -4.19 6.89 0.30
N ARG A 95 -4.18 8.19 0.65
CA ARG A 95 -3.42 9.21 -0.10
C ARG A 95 -1.91 8.94 -0.11
N TYR A 96 -1.37 8.37 0.98
CA TYR A 96 0.05 7.98 1.05
C TYR A 96 0.41 6.82 0.10
N HIS A 97 -0.58 6.03 -0.32
CA HIS A 97 -0.39 4.95 -1.31
C HIS A 97 -0.44 5.43 -2.77
N VAL A 98 -0.63 6.73 -3.02
CA VAL A 98 -0.78 7.28 -4.37
C VAL A 98 0.31 8.29 -4.67
N VAL A 99 0.99 8.12 -5.81
CA VAL A 99 1.99 9.05 -6.36
C VAL A 99 1.37 9.81 -7.54
N PRO A 100 1.47 11.16 -7.62
CA PRO A 100 0.89 11.98 -8.69
C PRO A 100 1.76 11.98 -9.97
N LYS A 101 2.31 10.81 -10.31
CA LYS A 101 2.96 10.52 -11.58
C LYS A 101 2.82 9.03 -11.88
N ARG A 102 2.59 8.68 -13.14
CA ARG A 102 2.54 7.27 -13.57
C ARG A 102 3.94 6.73 -13.79
N HIS A 103 4.19 5.60 -13.15
CA HIS A 103 5.40 4.82 -13.24
C HIS A 103 4.99 3.36 -13.40
N THR A 104 5.41 2.73 -14.50
CA THR A 104 5.41 1.27 -14.61
C THR A 104 6.50 0.68 -13.72
N PHE A 105 6.51 -0.63 -13.52
CA PHE A 105 7.58 -1.29 -12.78
C PHE A 105 8.95 -1.06 -13.44
N ALA A 106 8.98 -0.96 -14.76
CA ALA A 106 10.18 -0.58 -15.51
C ALA A 106 10.65 0.84 -15.20
N ASP A 107 9.72 1.80 -15.12
CA ASP A 107 10.03 3.18 -14.77
C ASP A 107 10.58 3.29 -13.35
N LEU A 108 9.96 2.59 -12.39
CA LEU A 108 10.41 2.55 -11.00
C LEU A 108 11.83 1.96 -10.86
N LYS A 109 12.16 0.94 -11.65
CA LYS A 109 13.53 0.38 -11.73
C LYS A 109 14.55 1.37 -12.27
N ASN A 110 14.13 2.33 -13.09
CA ASN A 110 15.00 3.28 -13.77
C ASN A 110 14.95 4.70 -13.18
N LEU A 111 14.40 4.87 -11.98
CA LEU A 111 14.34 6.16 -11.32
C LEU A 111 15.74 6.77 -11.09
N SER A 112 15.85 8.06 -11.40
CA SER A 112 17.04 8.88 -11.12
C SER A 112 17.15 9.25 -9.65
N ALA A 113 16.01 9.53 -9.00
CA ALA A 113 15.93 9.86 -7.57
C ALA A 113 15.05 8.81 -6.89
N PRO A 114 15.44 8.31 -5.70
CA PRO A 114 14.71 7.24 -5.06
C PRO A 114 13.46 7.72 -4.30
N PHE A 115 13.17 9.02 -4.26
CA PHE A 115 12.02 9.56 -3.56
C PHE A 115 10.93 10.01 -4.54
N LEU A 116 9.68 9.68 -4.23
CA LEU A 116 8.51 10.11 -4.98
C LEU A 116 7.50 10.75 -4.03
N ASP A 117 7.04 11.96 -4.34
CA ASP A 117 5.97 12.61 -3.57
C ASP A 117 4.66 11.83 -3.68
N THR A 118 3.83 11.91 -2.65
CA THR A 118 2.52 11.26 -2.60
C THR A 118 1.38 12.28 -2.72
N LEU A 119 0.14 11.80 -2.86
CA LEU A 119 -1.05 12.64 -2.73
C LEU A 119 -1.30 13.12 -1.30
N LEU A 120 -0.61 12.54 -0.31
CA LEU A 120 -0.62 13.09 1.03
C LEU A 120 0.39 14.25 1.10
N PRO A 121 -0.05 15.50 1.36
CA PRO A 121 0.84 16.66 1.30
C PRO A 121 2.04 16.54 2.23
N GLU A 122 3.22 16.91 1.74
CA GLU A 122 4.51 16.88 2.49
C GLU A 122 5.08 15.47 2.76
N TYR A 123 4.44 14.43 2.23
CA TYR A 123 4.91 13.05 2.37
C TYR A 123 5.41 12.50 1.03
N SER A 124 6.58 11.85 1.09
CA SER A 124 7.20 11.17 -0.04
C SER A 124 7.58 9.74 0.37
N ILE A 125 7.47 8.81 -0.58
CA ILE A 125 7.88 7.40 -0.42
C ILE A 125 9.30 7.19 -0.95
N LEU A 126 10.02 6.24 -0.36
CA LEU A 126 11.34 5.78 -0.78
C LEU A 126 11.23 4.50 -1.61
N ILE A 127 11.72 4.54 -2.83
CA ILE A 127 11.88 3.39 -3.74
C ILE A 127 13.26 2.77 -3.57
N GLY A 128 13.29 1.60 -2.94
CA GLY A 128 14.46 0.73 -2.80
C GLY A 128 14.52 -0.35 -3.88
N LYS A 129 15.73 -0.85 -4.15
CA LYS A 129 16.00 -1.98 -5.07
C LYS A 129 16.74 -3.08 -4.33
N PHE A 130 16.40 -4.33 -4.59
CA PHE A 130 17.11 -5.48 -4.06
C PHE A 130 17.28 -6.57 -5.11
N ARG A 131 18.27 -7.45 -4.91
CA ARG A 131 18.46 -8.63 -5.76
C ARG A 131 17.46 -9.69 -5.35
N ASP A 132 16.56 -10.04 -6.25
CA ASP A 132 15.60 -11.10 -6.07
C ASP A 132 16.17 -12.37 -6.72
N VAL A 133 16.48 -13.37 -5.91
CA VAL A 133 17.16 -14.60 -6.36
C VAL A 133 16.15 -15.71 -6.40
N HIS A 134 15.79 -16.14 -7.61
CA HIS A 134 14.86 -17.24 -7.75
C HIS A 134 15.60 -18.57 -7.60
N VAL A 135 15.37 -19.26 -6.48
CA VAL A 135 16.09 -20.48 -6.04
C VAL A 135 16.08 -21.59 -7.10
N SER A 136 15.03 -21.66 -7.92
CA SER A 136 14.89 -22.73 -8.93
C SER A 136 15.65 -22.49 -10.24
N THR A 137 16.10 -21.25 -10.53
CA THR A 137 16.65 -20.90 -11.86
C THR A 137 18.02 -20.22 -11.85
N ASP A 138 18.59 -19.93 -10.66
CA ASP A 138 19.83 -19.13 -10.49
C ASP A 138 19.82 -17.82 -11.30
N ARG A 139 18.61 -17.34 -11.62
CA ARG A 139 18.38 -16.06 -12.29
C ARG A 139 18.11 -15.03 -11.21
N ALA A 140 18.88 -13.96 -11.28
CA ALA A 140 18.67 -12.79 -10.43
C ALA A 140 17.85 -11.75 -11.18
N SER A 141 16.70 -11.41 -10.61
CA SER A 141 15.90 -10.25 -10.98
C SER A 141 16.18 -9.10 -10.01
N ILE A 142 15.76 -7.89 -10.40
CA ILE A 142 15.71 -6.74 -9.49
C ILE A 142 14.29 -6.64 -8.97
N GLY A 143 14.13 -6.79 -7.65
CA GLY A 143 12.90 -6.49 -6.94
C GLY A 143 12.89 -5.05 -6.44
N LEU A 144 11.68 -4.54 -6.16
CA LEU A 144 11.47 -3.19 -5.63
C LEU A 144 10.83 -3.21 -4.25
N ILE A 145 11.18 -2.22 -3.45
CA ILE A 145 10.62 -1.95 -2.13
C ILE A 145 10.15 -0.50 -2.12
N VAL A 146 9.00 -0.24 -1.48
CA VAL A 146 8.42 1.08 -1.23
C VAL A 146 8.33 1.27 0.27
N ASP A 147 9.12 2.19 0.84
CA ASP A 147 9.20 2.43 2.29
C ASP A 147 9.36 1.15 3.14
N GLY A 148 10.21 0.23 2.68
CA GLY A 148 10.43 -1.05 3.36
C GLY A 148 9.42 -2.15 3.00
N VAL A 149 8.33 -1.84 2.29
CA VAL A 149 7.34 -2.81 1.82
C VAL A 149 7.66 -3.32 0.41
N ARG A 150 7.67 -4.64 0.23
CA ARG A 150 7.96 -5.26 -1.08
C ARG A 150 6.83 -5.00 -2.08
N VAL A 151 7.20 -4.64 -3.32
CA VAL A 151 6.31 -4.72 -4.48
C VAL A 151 6.26 -6.17 -4.95
N ALA A 152 5.13 -6.84 -4.70
CA ALA A 152 4.97 -8.27 -4.94
C ALA A 152 4.28 -8.57 -6.26
N TYR A 153 3.33 -7.72 -6.65
CA TYR A 153 2.57 -7.85 -7.89
C TYR A 153 2.78 -6.59 -8.73
N PRO A 154 3.89 -6.51 -9.49
CA PRO A 154 4.13 -5.35 -10.33
C PRO A 154 3.12 -5.28 -11.48
N ASP A 155 2.69 -4.07 -11.84
CA ASP A 155 1.93 -3.80 -13.06
C ASP A 155 0.57 -4.54 -13.09
N LEU A 156 -0.11 -4.67 -11.94
CA LEU A 156 -1.47 -5.22 -11.80
C LEU A 156 -2.48 -4.54 -12.73
N PHE A 157 -2.25 -3.27 -12.98
CA PHE A 157 -2.93 -2.51 -14.02
C PHE A 157 -1.96 -1.50 -14.61
N VAL A 158 -1.96 -1.39 -15.94
CA VAL A 158 -1.16 -0.41 -16.68
C VAL A 158 -2.04 0.21 -17.75
N GLY A 159 -2.65 1.34 -17.40
CA GLY A 159 -3.42 2.17 -18.32
C GLY A 159 -2.57 3.28 -18.94
N SER A 160 -3.23 4.23 -19.58
CA SER A 160 -2.61 5.41 -20.20
C SER A 160 -2.15 6.44 -19.15
N ARG A 161 -2.95 6.63 -18.10
CA ARG A 161 -2.73 7.58 -17.01
C ARG A 161 -2.43 6.91 -15.67
N MET A 162 -2.83 5.64 -15.48
CA MET A 162 -2.68 4.96 -14.19
C MET A 162 -1.79 3.73 -14.31
N ALA A 163 -0.97 3.51 -13.29
CA ALA A 163 -0.28 2.24 -13.06
C ALA A 163 -0.56 1.79 -11.63
N VAL A 164 -0.76 0.49 -11.42
CA VAL A 164 -0.99 -0.08 -10.09
C VAL A 164 0.01 -1.21 -9.84
N HIS A 165 0.62 -1.19 -8.67
CA HIS A 165 1.46 -2.29 -8.20
C HIS A 165 0.94 -2.79 -6.86
N GLY A 166 0.75 -4.10 -6.73
CA GLY A 166 0.39 -4.74 -5.46
C GLY A 166 1.61 -4.86 -4.55
N ILE A 167 1.42 -4.51 -3.28
CA ILE A 167 2.46 -4.54 -2.24
C ILE A 167 2.10 -5.54 -1.13
N ASP A 168 3.12 -6.17 -0.55
CA ASP A 168 2.96 -7.18 0.53
C ASP A 168 2.95 -6.54 1.93
N GLY A 169 2.33 -5.37 2.04
CA GLY A 169 2.29 -4.58 3.25
C GLY A 169 1.40 -3.36 3.07
N ILE A 170 1.43 -2.47 4.06
CA ILE A 170 0.69 -1.21 4.04
C ILE A 170 1.66 -0.08 4.31
N LEU A 171 1.60 0.97 3.50
CA LEU A 171 2.42 2.17 3.66
C LEU A 171 1.78 3.01 4.76
N LEU A 172 2.55 3.31 5.80
CA LEU A 172 2.10 4.12 6.93
C LEU A 172 2.99 5.34 7.05
N THR A 173 2.38 6.50 7.28
CA THR A 173 3.14 7.68 7.69
C THR A 173 3.59 7.45 9.13
N GLY A 174 4.87 7.12 9.32
CA GLY A 174 5.46 6.84 10.64
C GLY A 174 5.35 7.99 11.66
N LEU A 175 4.72 9.11 11.30
CA LEU A 175 4.50 10.31 12.11
C LEU A 175 3.03 10.50 12.57
N ASN A 176 2.03 9.95 11.88
CA ASN A 176 0.62 10.14 12.25
C ASN A 176 -0.02 8.97 13.00
N LEU A 177 0.45 7.73 12.82
CA LEU A 177 -0.11 6.61 13.61
C LEU A 177 0.09 6.85 15.11
N SER A 178 1.27 7.28 15.53
CA SER A 178 1.57 7.57 16.94
C SER A 178 0.78 8.77 17.48
N ARG A 179 0.37 9.70 16.62
CA ARG A 179 -0.32 10.93 17.02
C ARG A 179 -1.82 10.74 17.07
N ASP A 180 -2.41 10.01 16.12
CA ASP A 180 -3.84 9.72 16.08
C ASP A 180 -4.23 8.61 17.06
N LEU A 181 -3.40 7.56 17.21
CA LEU A 181 -3.56 6.60 18.33
C LEU A 181 -3.22 7.24 19.69
N GLY A 182 -2.51 8.36 19.71
CA GLY A 182 -2.21 9.13 20.92
C GLY A 182 -3.31 10.14 21.30
N ALA A 183 -4.12 10.57 20.34
CA ALA A 183 -5.16 11.58 20.55
C ALA A 183 -6.48 10.96 21.07
N ASP A 184 -6.83 9.76 20.61
CA ASP A 184 -8.08 9.09 21.01
C ASP A 184 -7.95 8.26 22.31
N TYR A 185 -6.72 8.06 22.81
CA TYR A 185 -6.46 7.31 24.06
C TYR A 185 -6.21 8.18 25.30
N ILE A 186 -6.17 9.52 25.17
CA ILE A 186 -6.21 10.40 26.34
C ILE A 186 -7.68 10.74 26.63
N SER A 187 -8.40 9.77 27.15
CA SER A 187 -9.55 10.10 27.99
C SER A 187 -9.04 10.92 29.19
N PRO A 188 -9.66 12.04 29.58
CA PRO A 188 -9.38 12.61 30.88
C PRO A 188 -9.69 11.51 31.90
N ALA A 189 -8.72 11.17 32.76
CA ALA A 189 -8.95 10.23 33.85
C ALA A 189 -10.25 10.65 34.56
N PRO A 190 -11.21 9.74 34.79
CA PRO A 190 -12.36 10.09 35.60
C PRO A 190 -11.80 10.49 36.97
N ALA A 191 -12.09 11.73 37.39
CA ALA A 191 -11.82 12.15 38.74
C ALA A 191 -12.53 11.15 39.66
N LEU A 192 -11.75 10.36 40.40
CA LEU A 192 -12.27 9.48 41.44
C LEU A 192 -12.84 10.37 42.54
N ASP A 193 -14.13 10.66 42.46
CA ASP A 193 -14.90 11.14 43.59
C ASP A 193 -15.06 9.97 44.57
N GLY A 194 -14.33 10.07 45.68
CA GLY A 194 -14.19 8.99 46.65
C GLY A 194 -15.43 8.87 47.53
N ASN A 195 -16.50 8.22 47.05
CA ASN A 195 -17.52 7.66 47.95
C ASN A 195 -18.50 6.66 47.30
N ILE A 196 -18.04 5.51 46.82
CA ILE A 196 -18.92 4.39 46.46
C ILE A 196 -18.51 3.15 47.27
N PRO A 197 -19.39 2.56 48.11
CA PRO A 197 -19.11 1.30 48.79
C PRO A 197 -19.01 0.17 47.76
N ALA A 198 -18.01 -0.71 47.92
CA ALA A 198 -17.81 -1.85 47.03
C ALA A 198 -19.06 -2.75 46.96
N PRO A 199 -19.50 -3.17 45.76
CA PRO A 199 -20.56 -4.18 45.66
C PRO A 199 -20.01 -5.54 46.12
N ASN A 200 -20.72 -6.19 47.04
CA ASN A 200 -20.39 -7.54 47.50
C ASN A 200 -20.46 -8.54 46.32
N PRO A 201 -19.57 -9.55 46.27
CA PRO A 201 -19.58 -10.55 45.21
C PRO A 201 -20.85 -11.41 45.30
N PRO A 202 -21.48 -11.77 44.16
CA PRO A 202 -22.65 -12.64 44.17
C PRO A 202 -22.25 -14.07 44.56
N THR A 203 -22.84 -14.59 45.63
CA THR A 203 -22.84 -16.02 45.94
C THR A 203 -23.78 -16.73 44.97
N SER A 204 -23.29 -17.75 44.26
CA SER A 204 -24.13 -18.70 43.53
C SER A 204 -23.69 -20.13 43.85
N PRO A 205 -24.63 -21.08 44.01
CA PRO A 205 -24.38 -22.38 44.60
C PRO A 205 -23.77 -23.38 43.60
N PHE A 206 -22.90 -24.23 44.15
CA PHE A 206 -22.34 -25.43 43.52
C PHE A 206 -23.43 -26.43 43.12
N ILE A 207 -23.47 -26.84 41.85
CA ILE A 207 -23.93 -28.17 41.41
C ILE A 207 -22.93 -28.66 40.35
N GLY A 208 -22.33 -29.83 40.60
CA GLY A 208 -21.23 -30.39 39.81
C GLY A 208 -21.64 -31.27 38.63
N GLY A 209 -20.63 -31.66 37.85
CA GLY A 209 -20.65 -32.87 37.02
C GLY A 209 -20.09 -32.76 35.60
N ASN A 210 -18.83 -33.20 35.46
CA ASN A 210 -18.22 -33.93 34.33
C ASN A 210 -17.63 -33.19 33.10
N ASP A 211 -16.29 -33.19 33.08
CA ASP A 211 -15.34 -33.64 32.04
C ASP A 211 -15.53 -33.26 30.57
N VAL A 212 -14.69 -32.34 30.10
CA VAL A 212 -13.79 -32.58 28.94
C VAL A 212 -12.56 -31.67 29.03
N SER A 213 -11.38 -32.30 29.06
CA SER A 213 -10.08 -31.63 29.08
C SER A 213 -9.77 -30.95 27.74
N ALA A 214 -9.70 -29.62 27.75
CA ALA A 214 -9.04 -28.84 26.70
C ALA A 214 -7.75 -28.25 27.29
N ALA A 215 -6.60 -28.78 26.87
CA ALA A 215 -5.30 -28.28 27.25
C ALA A 215 -5.06 -26.91 26.58
N THR A 216 -5.10 -25.83 27.36
CA THR A 216 -4.62 -24.52 26.94
C THR A 216 -3.09 -24.50 27.03
N VAL A 217 -2.43 -24.58 25.88
CA VAL A 217 -0.99 -24.29 25.76
C VAL A 217 -0.83 -22.78 25.88
N ALA A 218 -0.38 -22.30 27.04
CA ALA A 218 0.03 -20.92 27.24
C ALA A 218 1.37 -20.69 26.53
N SER A 219 1.35 -19.96 25.41
CA SER A 219 2.55 -19.46 24.75
C SER A 219 3.09 -18.25 25.52
N HIS A 220 4.03 -18.49 26.43
CA HIS A 220 4.81 -17.46 27.10
C HIS A 220 6.00 -17.09 26.21
N PHE A 221 5.98 -15.89 25.62
CA PHE A 221 7.07 -15.35 24.83
C PHE A 221 7.88 -14.38 25.71
N ASP A 222 9.12 -14.74 26.00
CA ASP A 222 10.01 -14.00 26.89
C ASP A 222 10.83 -12.98 26.08
N TRP A 223 10.60 -11.70 26.32
CA TRP A 223 11.18 -10.59 25.56
C TRP A 223 12.66 -10.35 25.85
N ASP A 224 13.23 -10.98 26.89
CA ASP A 224 14.62 -10.79 27.32
C ASP A 224 15.57 -11.94 26.91
N ALA A 225 15.10 -12.89 26.10
CA ALA A 225 15.94 -13.99 25.63
C ALA A 225 16.99 -13.53 24.60
N THR A 226 18.25 -13.45 25.02
CA THR A 226 19.39 -13.18 24.15
C THR A 226 19.73 -14.43 23.31
N PRO A 227 19.87 -14.35 21.98
CA PRO A 227 20.17 -15.51 21.15
C PRO A 227 21.59 -16.07 21.41
N PRO A 228 21.82 -17.39 21.29
CA PRO A 228 23.14 -17.98 21.52
C PRO A 228 24.15 -17.49 20.47
N GLY A 229 25.17 -16.77 20.93
CA GLY A 229 26.18 -16.16 20.08
C GLY A 229 27.14 -17.17 19.45
N THR A 230 27.24 -17.14 18.12
CA THR A 230 28.44 -17.61 17.42
C THR A 230 29.54 -16.56 17.57
N LYS A 231 30.58 -16.91 18.33
CA LYS A 231 31.87 -16.22 18.30
C LYS A 231 32.41 -16.24 16.86
N LEU A 232 32.79 -15.08 16.32
CA LEU A 232 34.09 -14.86 15.66
C LEU A 232 34.20 -13.43 15.06
N LEU A 233 35.33 -12.81 15.40
CA LEU A 233 36.02 -11.71 14.71
C LEU A 233 35.46 -10.27 14.87
N GLU A 234 35.70 -9.71 16.06
CA GLU A 234 36.21 -8.34 16.12
C GLU A 234 37.64 -8.30 15.52
N ARG A 235 37.88 -7.39 14.58
CA ARG A 235 38.88 -6.31 14.70
C ARG A 235 39.13 -5.64 13.36
N GLY A 236 38.66 -4.40 13.24
CA GLY A 236 39.14 -3.46 12.23
C GLY A 236 38.07 -2.52 11.74
N LEU A 237 37.95 -1.33 12.35
CA LEU A 237 38.40 -0.09 11.72
C LEU A 237 37.81 1.13 12.45
N MET A 238 38.72 1.95 12.93
CA MET A 238 38.52 3.22 13.61
C MET A 238 38.06 4.34 12.67
N LYS A 239 37.29 5.27 13.25
CA LYS A 239 37.18 6.73 12.98
C LYS A 239 36.39 7.21 11.76
N GLY A 240 35.40 8.08 12.03
CA GLY A 240 34.83 8.95 11.01
C GLY A 240 33.56 9.74 11.36
N ARG A 241 33.44 10.38 12.54
CA ARG A 241 32.34 11.34 12.78
C ARG A 241 32.64 12.66 12.05
N ARG A 242 32.04 12.88 10.87
CA ARG A 242 31.98 14.21 10.22
C ARG A 242 30.61 14.84 10.51
N ARG A 243 30.62 15.90 11.31
CA ARG A 243 29.47 16.80 11.52
C ARG A 243 29.28 17.65 10.26
N TYR A 244 28.08 17.65 9.68
CA TYR A 244 27.73 18.57 8.59
C TYR A 244 27.17 19.86 9.19
N ARG A 245 27.85 20.98 8.96
CA ARG A 245 27.48 22.33 9.42
C ARG A 245 26.66 23.00 8.31
N ARG A 246 25.37 23.24 8.54
CA ARG A 246 24.47 24.01 7.67
C ARG A 246 24.99 25.45 7.57
N ARG A 247 25.38 25.93 6.38
CA ARG A 247 25.53 27.37 6.10
C ARG A 247 24.14 27.92 5.74
N LYS A 248 23.66 28.88 6.53
CA LYS A 248 22.62 29.82 6.05
C LYS A 248 23.30 30.78 5.07
N VAL A 249 22.76 30.90 3.87
CA VAL A 249 23.01 32.03 2.99
C VAL A 249 21.98 33.09 3.38
N LEU A 250 22.45 34.18 3.96
CA LEU A 250 21.69 35.40 4.17
C LEU A 250 21.90 36.23 2.91
N GLY A 251 20.84 36.45 2.14
CA GLY A 251 20.82 37.47 1.11
C GLY A 251 20.43 38.79 1.75
N ASP A 252 21.14 39.86 1.39
CA ASP A 252 20.64 41.23 1.46
C ASP A 252 21.41 42.09 0.43
N LEU A 253 20.61 42.94 -0.24
CA LEU A 253 20.91 44.00 -1.22
C LEU A 253 21.03 43.58 -2.70
#